data_AF-A0A7T7S3C1-F1
#
_entry.id   AF-A0A7T7S3C1-F1
#
_cell.length_a   1.000
_cell.length_b   1.000
_cell.length_c   1.000
_cell.angle_alpha   90.00
_cell.angle_beta   90.00
_cell.angle_gamma   90.00
#
_symmetry.space_group_name_H-M   'P 1'
#
loop_
_entity.id
_entity.type
_entity.pdbx_description
1 polymer ?
#
loop_
_entity_poly.entity_id
_entity_poly.type
_entity_poly.pdbx_seq_one_letter_code
_entity_poly.pdbx_strand_id
1 'polypeptide(L)' 'MALSVQDAARVARGEPTEQEAEDRRRRALDALADCPAGEDAAAGQGAAGGGANDARLLAEVPPHWQ' A
#
# COMPACT_ATOMS: atom_id res chain seq x y z
N MET A 1 -13.61 -13.90 -13.85
CA MET A 1 -14.47 -14.29 -12.71
C MET A 1 -15.91 -14.08 -13.14
N ALA A 2 -16.80 -15.05 -12.90
CA ALA A 2 -18.22 -14.90 -13.22
C ALA A 2 -18.95 -14.24 -12.05
N LEU A 3 -19.78 -13.24 -12.32
CA LEU A 3 -20.60 -12.58 -11.29
C LEU A 3 -21.67 -13.54 -10.77
N SER A 4 -22.06 -13.38 -9.50
CA SER A 4 -23.24 -14.05 -8.97
C SER A 4 -24.49 -13.61 -9.75
N VAL A 5 -25.54 -14.44 -9.76
CA VAL A 5 -26.80 -14.09 -10.43
C VAL A 5 -27.42 -12.80 -9.84
N GLN A 6 -27.26 -12.60 -8.53
CA GLN A 6 -27.75 -11.38 -7.87
C GLN A 6 -26.93 -10.15 -8.27
N ASP A 7 -25.61 -10.26 -8.32
CA ASP A 7 -24.75 -9.16 -8.77
C ASP A 7 -24.99 -8.83 -10.24
N ALA A 8 -25.20 -9.83 -11.09
CA ALA A 8 -25.57 -9.61 -12.49
C ALA A 8 -26.88 -8.83 -12.62
N ALA A 9 -27.88 -9.15 -11.79
CA ALA A 9 -29.16 -8.42 -11.76
C ALA A 9 -29.00 -6.98 -11.22
N ARG A 10 -28.11 -6.76 -10.24
CA ARG A 10 -27.77 -5.42 -9.73
C ARG A 10 -27.10 -4.58 -10.81
N VAL A 11 -26.07 -5.12 -11.46
CA VAL A 11 -25.36 -4.47 -12.56
C VAL A 11 -26.29 -4.15 -13.72
N ALA A 12 -27.23 -5.03 -14.05
CA ALA A 12 -28.24 -4.78 -15.09
C ALA A 12 -29.18 -3.60 -14.75
N ARG A 13 -29.36 -3.27 -13.46
CA ARG A 13 -30.08 -2.09 -12.98
C ARG A 13 -29.17 -0.85 -12.80
N GLY A 14 -27.87 -0.97 -13.09
CA GLY A 14 -26.88 0.08 -12.85
C GLY A 14 -26.48 0.22 -11.37
N GLU A 15 -26.82 -0.76 -10.53
CA GLU A 15 -26.37 -0.82 -9.14
C GLU A 15 -24.98 -1.47 -9.05
N PRO A 16 -24.13 -1.05 -8.10
CA PRO A 16 -22.86 -1.73 -7.85
C PRO A 16 -23.10 -3.15 -7.32
N THR A 17 -22.14 -4.02 -7.59
CA THR A 17 -22.09 -5.35 -6.96
C THR A 17 -21.92 -5.24 -5.45
N GLU A 18 -22.25 -6.31 -4.73
CA GLU A 18 -22.04 -6.36 -3.28
C GLU A 18 -20.55 -6.20 -2.93
N GLN A 19 -19.67 -6.81 -3.72
CA GLN A 19 -18.23 -6.71 -3.56
C GLN A 19 -17.74 -5.26 -3.73
N GLU A 20 -18.20 -4.55 -4.76
CA GLU A 20 -17.83 -3.15 -4.98
C GLU A 20 -18.37 -2.23 -3.88
N ALA A 21 -19.57 -2.51 -3.37
CA ALA A 21 -20.15 -1.76 -2.26
C ALA A 21 -19.32 -1.94 -0.97
N GLU A 22 -18.87 -3.16 -0.69
CA GLU A 22 -18.02 -3.45 0.47
C GLU A 22 -16.61 -2.89 0.31
N ASP A 23 -16.03 -2.96 -0.90
CA ASP A 23 -14.74 -2.34 -1.21
C ASP A 23 -14.78 -0.82 -1.04
N ARG A 24 -15.91 -0.19 -1.38
CA ARG A 24 -16.13 1.23 -1.13
C ARG A 24 -16.24 1.54 0.36
N ARG A 25 -16.94 0.71 1.14
CA ARG A 25 -17.02 0.87 2.61
C ARG A 25 -15.65 0.75 3.26
N ARG A 26 -14.87 -0.25 2.87
CA ARG A 26 -13.50 -0.44 3.37
C ARG A 26 -12.60 0.75 3.02
N ARG A 27 -12.62 1.21 1.78
CA ARG A 27 -11.87 2.41 1.36
C ARG A 27 -12.29 3.67 2.11
N ALA A 28 -13.59 3.86 2.36
CA ALA A 28 -14.08 5.02 3.10
C ALA A 28 -13.59 5.08 4.56
N LEU A 29 -13.20 3.94 5.15
CA LEU A 29 -12.63 3.86 6.49
C LEU A 29 -11.10 3.88 6.50
N ASP A 30 -10.49 3.66 5.34
CA ASP A 30 -9.04 3.61 5.18
C ASP A 30 -8.50 5.02 4.95
N ALA A 31 -7.84 5.57 5.97
CA ALA A 31 -7.22 6.89 5.93
C ALA A 31 -6.14 7.02 4.84
N LEU A 32 -5.62 5.90 4.33
CA LEU A 32 -4.63 5.87 3.25
C LEU A 32 -5.26 5.65 1.87
N ALA A 33 -6.56 5.35 1.77
CA ALA A 33 -7.20 5.03 0.49
C ALA A 33 -7.27 6.21 -0.48
N ASP A 34 -7.39 7.44 0.03
CA ASP A 34 -7.35 8.67 -0.75
C ASP A 34 -5.96 9.34 -0.75
N CYS A 35 -5.00 8.76 -0.02
CA CYS A 35 -3.63 9.21 -0.10
C CYS A 35 -3.13 8.88 -1.51
N PRO A 36 -2.73 9.85 -2.34
CA PRO A 36 -1.99 9.52 -3.54
C PRO A 36 -0.81 8.68 -3.06
N ALA A 37 -0.74 7.42 -3.50
CA ALA A 37 0.43 6.59 -3.26
C ALA A 37 1.60 7.40 -3.80
N GLY A 38 2.27 8.11 -2.88
CA GLY A 38 3.15 9.19 -3.26
C GLY A 38 4.19 8.61 -4.18
N GLU A 39 4.69 9.43 -5.08
CA GLU A 39 5.98 9.20 -5.73
C GLU A 39 7.09 8.87 -4.69
N ASP A 40 6.83 9.00 -3.39
CA ASP A 40 7.58 8.45 -2.26
C ASP A 40 7.64 6.92 -2.14
N ALA A 41 6.75 6.13 -2.75
CA ALA A 41 6.98 4.69 -2.87
C ALA A 41 8.14 4.37 -3.83
N ALA A 42 8.44 5.30 -4.77
CA ALA A 42 9.66 5.29 -5.57
C ALA A 42 10.80 6.08 -4.90
N ALA A 43 10.52 7.10 -4.08
CA ALA A 43 11.54 7.78 -3.26
C ALA A 43 12.00 6.95 -2.04
N GLY A 44 11.31 5.87 -1.71
CA GLY A 44 11.75 4.84 -0.76
C GLY A 44 12.96 4.02 -1.23
N GLN A 45 13.47 4.26 -2.45
CA GLN A 45 14.75 3.74 -2.92
C GLN A 45 15.83 4.84 -3.07
N GLY A 46 15.56 6.08 -2.62
CA GLY A 46 16.47 7.21 -2.85
C GLY A 46 16.53 8.29 -1.78
N ALA A 47 15.79 8.18 -0.66
CA ALA A 47 15.93 9.09 0.47
C ALA A 47 17.25 8.86 1.23
N ALA A 48 18.31 9.46 0.69
CA ALA A 48 19.52 9.95 1.35
C ALA A 48 19.71 9.54 2.83
N GLY A 49 20.41 8.43 3.07
CA GLY A 49 20.85 8.07 4.43
C GLY A 49 21.42 6.68 4.61
N GLY A 50 21.17 5.73 3.70
CA GLY A 50 21.53 4.31 3.86
C GLY A 50 23.02 3.95 3.77
N GLY A 51 23.92 4.93 3.64
CA GLY A 51 25.37 4.68 3.62
C GLY A 51 26.13 5.44 4.70
N ALA A 52 25.67 6.63 5.10
CA ALA A 52 26.42 7.48 6.02
C ALA A 52 26.35 6.98 7.47
N ASN A 53 25.20 6.44 7.90
CA ASN A 53 25.06 5.89 9.24
C ASN A 53 25.83 4.57 9.35
N ASP A 54 25.61 3.66 8.41
CA ASP A 54 26.27 2.35 8.37
C ASP A 54 27.80 2.48 8.24
N ALA A 55 28.30 3.39 7.40
CA ALA A 55 29.74 3.64 7.30
C ALA A 55 30.35 4.22 8.58
N ARG A 56 29.62 5.08 9.29
CA ARG A 56 30.06 5.60 10.60
C ARG A 56 30.05 4.52 11.67
N LEU A 57 29.00 3.72 11.73
CA LEU A 57 28.89 2.60 12.67
C LEU A 57 30.01 1.58 12.48
N LEU A 58 30.36 1.25 11.23
CA LEU A 58 31.48 0.35 10.92
C LEU A 58 32.87 0.93 11.25
N ALA A 59 33.03 2.26 11.24
CA ALA A 59 34.28 2.92 11.60
C ALA A 59 34.44 3.06 13.13
N GLU A 60 33.34 3.29 13.85
CA GLU A 60 33.33 3.55 15.29
C GLU A 60 33.22 2.26 16.13
N VAL A 61 32.65 1.17 15.59
CA VAL A 61 32.40 -0.08 16.32
C VAL A 61 33.29 -1.21 15.79
N PRO A 62 34.33 -1.63 16.54
CA PRO A 62 35.09 -2.83 16.20
C PRO A 62 34.19 -4.08 16.18
N PRO A 63 34.44 -5.05 15.27
CA PRO A 63 33.65 -6.28 15.25
C PRO A 63 33.80 -7.01 16.59
N HIS A 64 32.68 -7.21 17.26
CA HIS A 64 32.59 -7.83 18.59
C HIS A 64 32.33 -9.35 18.53
N TRP A 65 32.31 -9.92 17.33
CA TRP A 65 32.06 -11.32 17.09
C TRP A 65 33.32 -11.98 16.53
N GLN A 66 33.82 -12.95 17.29
CA GLN A 66 34.70 -14.03 16.82
C GLN A 66 33.95 -15.35 16.94
#